data_AF-A0A956IB83-F1
#
_entry.id   AF-A0A956IB83-F1
#
_cell.length_a   1.000
_cell.length_b   1.000
_cell.length_c   1.000
_cell.angle_alpha   90.00
_cell.angle_beta   90.00
_cell.angle_gamma   90.00
#
_symmetry.space_group_name_H-M   'P 1'
#
loop_
_entity.id
_entity.type
_entity.pdbx_description
1 polymer ?
#
loop_
_entity_poly.entity_id
_entity_poly.type
_entity_poly.pdbx_seq_one_letter_code
_entity_poly.pdbx_strand_id
1 'polypeptide(L)'
;YKLMTPIFGKGVVFDAPGSRLDEQMRMVMLSLREVPMRTYPPLVAEETQKMLATLGDEGELDLLHFCKELFLYTATRCLMGEDVRAGVDAEFETLYGNLEKAINPLAYFYPNLPIPTFKRRDVARARLVERVSTILDKRARSGVRVDDGLQRLVDGHYTNGQKLSPHEITGILIAIIFAGHHTSAGTQTWSIIELLRNRAIHDRLRDEVDALYARGEEHDLRVLRDHQLGRSVLREVLRLHPPLIFLFRKVLRDWQYRGRVVPAGQMLCASPAVSHRVPETYPDPERFDPSRYERGEADNPFAYIAFGGGKHKCTGNAFGLLQIQVVTQVLLRELELELVDPPESYVHNYKTATVMPQGPVRVRYRRRVRRTAVQVPSSAPTKSVRRLQLLPDRPVRVSIDRQLCQGHAVCVSEAPGIFRLGAEGEGEVFVASPSPEAFERLARAFEHCPNHAIVVAQDDAQEPS
;
A
#
# COMPACT_ATOMS: atom_id res chain seq x y z
N TYR A 1 8.19 -10.96 16.52
CA TYR A 1 7.11 -11.35 15.58
C TYR A 1 6.56 -12.76 15.78
N LYS A 2 6.92 -13.47 16.86
CA LYS A 2 6.51 -14.88 17.09
C LYS A 2 4.99 -15.10 17.15
N LEU A 3 4.22 -14.05 17.47
CA LEU A 3 2.76 -14.00 17.36
C LEU A 3 2.23 -14.51 16.00
N MET A 4 2.87 -14.11 14.91
CA MET A 4 2.36 -14.42 13.56
C MET A 4 2.87 -15.76 13.02
N THR A 5 3.87 -16.38 13.66
CA THR A 5 4.46 -17.65 13.19
C THR A 5 3.42 -18.78 13.04
N PRO A 6 2.46 -18.97 13.97
CA PRO A 6 1.42 -20.00 13.77
C PRO A 6 0.43 -19.67 12.64
N ILE A 7 0.29 -18.40 12.25
CA ILE A 7 -0.62 -17.93 11.20
C ILE A 7 0.07 -18.00 9.83
N PHE A 8 1.30 -17.50 9.72
CA PHE A 8 2.07 -17.51 8.47
C PHE A 8 2.81 -18.83 8.26
N GLY A 9 3.06 -19.61 9.30
CA GLY A 9 3.80 -20.86 9.26
C GLY A 9 5.26 -20.73 9.66
N LYS A 10 5.84 -21.84 10.14
CA LYS A 10 7.25 -21.94 10.48
C LYS A 10 8.13 -21.74 9.25
N GLY A 11 9.22 -20.98 9.40
CA GLY A 11 10.17 -20.69 8.31
C GLY A 11 9.63 -19.76 7.21
N VAL A 12 8.48 -19.11 7.43
CA VAL A 12 7.83 -18.23 6.47
C VAL A 12 7.84 -16.79 6.98
N VAL A 13 8.22 -15.86 6.10
CA VAL A 13 8.37 -14.41 6.33
C VAL A 13 9.11 -14.15 7.64
N PHE A 14 8.44 -13.64 8.68
CA PHE A 14 9.10 -13.17 9.89
C PHE A 14 9.62 -14.28 10.83
N ASP A 15 9.35 -15.55 10.51
CA ASP A 15 9.98 -16.69 11.18
C ASP A 15 11.20 -17.24 10.42
N ALA A 16 11.39 -16.85 9.15
CA ALA A 16 12.54 -17.24 8.35
C ALA A 16 13.82 -16.50 8.82
N PRO A 17 15.00 -17.14 8.71
CA PRO A 17 16.27 -16.44 8.94
C PRO A 17 16.46 -15.30 7.91
N GLY A 18 17.27 -14.29 8.24
CA GLY A 18 17.33 -13.02 7.51
C GLY A 18 17.48 -13.13 5.99
N SER A 19 18.41 -13.96 5.49
CA SER A 19 18.60 -14.17 4.05
C SER A 19 17.37 -14.79 3.38
N ARG A 20 16.76 -15.80 4.01
CA ARG A 20 15.56 -16.48 3.50
C ARG A 20 14.34 -15.56 3.50
N LEU A 21 14.18 -14.71 4.53
CA LEU A 21 13.16 -13.66 4.55
C LEU A 21 13.38 -12.69 3.38
N ASP A 22 14.61 -12.22 3.19
CA ASP A 22 14.93 -11.27 2.10
C ASP A 22 14.62 -11.90 0.72
N GLU A 23 14.93 -13.18 0.51
CA GLU A 23 14.57 -13.93 -0.71
C GLU A 23 13.05 -14.07 -0.90
N GLN A 24 12.30 -14.45 0.14
CA GLN A 24 10.84 -14.55 0.09
C GLN A 24 10.21 -13.19 -0.25
N MET A 25 10.65 -12.11 0.41
CA MET A 25 10.17 -10.76 0.14
C MET A 25 10.52 -10.29 -1.28
N ARG A 26 11.68 -10.68 -1.82
CA ARG A 26 12.05 -10.41 -3.22
C ARG A 26 11.09 -11.08 -4.20
N MET A 27 10.62 -12.30 -3.92
CA MET A 27 9.63 -12.98 -4.76
C MET A 27 8.27 -12.29 -4.70
N VAL A 28 7.83 -11.87 -3.51
CA VAL A 28 6.59 -11.07 -3.35
C VAL A 28 6.68 -9.76 -4.14
N MET A 29 7.86 -9.13 -4.14
CA MET A 29 8.08 -7.88 -4.86
C MET A 29 7.86 -7.99 -6.37
N LEU A 30 7.97 -9.18 -6.97
CA LEU A 30 7.71 -9.36 -8.39
C LEU A 30 6.26 -9.02 -8.78
N SER A 31 5.32 -9.17 -7.85
CA SER A 31 3.90 -8.82 -8.03
C SER A 31 3.62 -7.34 -7.73
N LEU A 32 4.56 -6.62 -7.12
CA LEU A 32 4.42 -5.21 -6.74
C LEU A 32 5.32 -4.28 -7.58
N ARG A 33 5.92 -4.81 -8.65
CA ARG A 33 6.68 -4.05 -9.65
C ARG A 33 5.77 -3.29 -10.61
N GLU A 34 6.34 -2.32 -11.31
CA GLU A 34 5.58 -1.44 -12.19
C GLU A 34 4.74 -2.17 -13.26
N VAL A 35 5.28 -3.21 -13.90
CA VAL A 35 4.57 -3.92 -14.98
C VAL A 35 3.24 -4.52 -14.49
N PRO A 36 3.20 -5.37 -13.44
CA PRO A 36 1.94 -5.80 -12.82
C PRO A 36 1.07 -4.63 -12.34
N MET A 37 1.66 -3.61 -11.74
CA MET A 37 0.92 -2.46 -11.20
C MET A 37 0.10 -1.70 -12.25
N ARG A 38 0.45 -1.77 -13.53
CA ARG A 38 -0.35 -1.17 -14.63
C ARG A 38 -1.65 -1.91 -14.91
N THR A 39 -1.74 -3.19 -14.57
CA THR A 39 -2.94 -4.01 -14.84
C THR A 39 -3.93 -3.99 -13.68
N TYR A 40 -3.53 -3.52 -12.50
CA TYR A 40 -4.35 -3.56 -11.29
C TYR A 40 -5.50 -2.56 -11.23
N PRO A 41 -5.37 -1.29 -11.66
CA PRO A 41 -6.49 -0.36 -11.59
C PRO A 41 -7.80 -0.85 -12.24
N PRO A 42 -7.82 -1.40 -13.48
CA PRO A 42 -9.07 -1.89 -14.05
C PRO A 42 -9.63 -3.09 -13.28
N LEU A 43 -8.78 -3.96 -12.71
CA LEU A 43 -9.23 -5.09 -11.89
C LEU A 43 -9.86 -4.63 -10.56
N VAL A 44 -9.28 -3.59 -9.94
CA VAL A 44 -9.85 -2.99 -8.72
C VAL A 44 -11.20 -2.35 -9.03
N ALA A 45 -11.29 -1.63 -10.15
CA ALA A 45 -12.54 -1.01 -10.59
C ALA A 45 -13.62 -2.05 -10.87
N GLU A 46 -13.28 -3.14 -11.57
CA GLU A 46 -14.19 -4.23 -11.89
C GLU A 46 -14.75 -4.90 -10.63
N GLU A 47 -13.89 -5.26 -9.66
CA GLU A 47 -14.35 -5.83 -8.39
C GLU A 47 -15.21 -4.84 -7.58
N THR A 48 -14.88 -3.56 -7.62
CA THR A 48 -15.69 -2.51 -6.99
C THR A 48 -17.06 -2.41 -7.64
N GLN A 49 -17.13 -2.41 -8.98
CA GLN A 49 -18.39 -2.37 -9.73
C GLN A 49 -19.23 -3.62 -9.50
N LYS A 50 -18.63 -4.81 -9.47
CA LYS A 50 -19.32 -6.07 -9.11
C LYS A 50 -19.95 -5.99 -7.74
N MET A 51 -19.22 -5.50 -6.75
CA MET A 51 -19.74 -5.34 -5.39
C MET A 51 -20.82 -4.27 -5.31
N LEU A 52 -20.66 -3.14 -6.04
CA LEU A 52 -21.70 -2.13 -6.12
C LEU A 52 -22.96 -2.65 -6.82
N ALA A 53 -22.86 -3.54 -7.80
CA ALA A 53 -24.01 -4.09 -8.52
C ALA A 53 -24.95 -4.93 -7.63
N THR A 54 -24.51 -5.36 -6.44
CA THR A 54 -25.37 -6.04 -5.46
C THR A 54 -26.25 -5.08 -4.66
N LEU A 55 -25.94 -3.77 -4.70
CA LEU A 55 -26.71 -2.72 -4.03
C LEU A 55 -27.92 -2.29 -4.87
N GLY A 56 -29.03 -1.96 -4.22
CA GLY A 56 -30.19 -1.31 -4.85
C GLY A 56 -29.92 0.15 -5.28
N ASP A 57 -30.98 0.88 -5.63
CA ASP A 57 -30.88 2.28 -6.05
C ASP A 57 -30.55 3.24 -4.89
N GLU A 58 -31.01 2.92 -3.68
CA GLU A 58 -30.68 3.64 -2.45
C GLU A 58 -30.76 2.69 -1.24
N GLY A 59 -30.12 3.08 -0.13
CA GLY A 59 -30.12 2.29 1.10
C GLY A 59 -29.13 2.80 2.14
N GLU A 60 -28.93 2.02 3.20
CA GLU A 60 -27.90 2.24 4.22
C GLU A 60 -27.00 1.01 4.31
N LEU A 61 -25.69 1.22 4.54
CA LEU A 61 -24.72 0.14 4.73
C LEU A 61 -23.71 0.49 5.83
N ASP A 62 -23.07 -0.54 6.40
CA ASP A 62 -21.85 -0.37 7.22
C ASP A 62 -20.64 -0.27 6.29
N LEU A 63 -20.11 0.95 6.14
CA LEU A 63 -19.01 1.25 5.24
C LEU A 63 -17.74 0.50 5.62
N LEU A 64 -17.48 0.29 6.91
CA LEU A 64 -16.28 -0.45 7.34
C LEU A 64 -16.37 -1.92 6.92
N HIS A 65 -17.56 -2.52 7.06
CA HIS A 65 -17.81 -3.88 6.61
C HIS A 65 -17.68 -4.00 5.08
N PHE A 66 -18.33 -3.09 4.34
CA PHE A 66 -18.22 -3.01 2.89
C PHE A 66 -16.77 -2.88 2.41
N CYS A 67 -15.98 -1.98 3.01
CA CYS A 67 -14.58 -1.80 2.65
C CYS A 67 -13.73 -3.03 2.98
N LYS A 68 -14.00 -3.78 4.06
CA LYS A 68 -13.24 -5.01 4.35
C LYS A 68 -13.44 -6.06 3.26
N GLU A 69 -14.69 -6.35 2.91
CA GLU A 69 -14.98 -7.31 1.84
C GLU A 69 -14.36 -6.89 0.51
N LEU A 70 -14.55 -5.63 0.11
CA LEU A 70 -14.00 -5.10 -1.14
C LEU A 70 -12.46 -5.20 -1.20
N PHE A 71 -11.77 -4.85 -0.11
CA PHE A 71 -10.31 -4.89 -0.10
C PHE A 71 -9.75 -6.31 -0.02
N LEU A 72 -10.49 -7.26 0.54
CA LEU A 72 -10.15 -8.68 0.42
C LEU A 72 -10.27 -9.17 -1.03
N TYR A 73 -11.35 -8.81 -1.72
CA TYR A 73 -11.57 -9.18 -3.13
C TYR A 73 -10.53 -8.58 -4.06
N THR A 74 -10.32 -7.27 -3.98
CA THR A 74 -9.36 -6.57 -4.84
C THR A 74 -7.92 -7.02 -4.58
N ALA A 75 -7.53 -7.26 -3.33
CA ALA A 75 -6.18 -7.73 -3.00
C ALA A 75 -5.93 -9.16 -3.51
N THR A 76 -6.87 -10.09 -3.29
CA THR A 76 -6.74 -11.46 -3.79
C THR A 76 -6.72 -11.49 -5.32
N ARG A 77 -7.61 -10.73 -5.98
CA ARG A 77 -7.67 -10.61 -7.44
C ARG A 77 -6.34 -10.12 -8.04
N CYS A 78 -5.76 -9.05 -7.50
CA CYS A 78 -4.56 -8.43 -8.07
C CYS A 78 -3.27 -9.18 -7.71
N LEU A 79 -3.10 -9.54 -6.43
CA LEU A 79 -1.82 -10.06 -5.92
C LEU A 79 -1.72 -11.58 -5.99
N MET A 80 -2.83 -12.28 -6.27
CA MET A 80 -2.89 -13.76 -6.23
C MET A 80 -3.56 -14.36 -7.45
N GLY A 81 -4.35 -13.59 -8.20
CA GLY A 81 -4.98 -14.02 -9.45
C GLY A 81 -6.40 -14.56 -9.29
N GLU A 82 -7.03 -14.88 -10.43
CA GLU A 82 -8.44 -15.29 -10.50
C GLU A 82 -8.75 -16.52 -9.67
N ASP A 83 -7.93 -17.57 -9.73
CA ASP A 83 -8.24 -18.84 -9.06
C ASP A 83 -8.34 -18.66 -7.54
N VAL A 84 -7.49 -17.81 -6.97
CA VAL A 84 -7.53 -17.52 -5.53
C VAL A 84 -8.73 -16.64 -5.19
N ARG A 85 -8.99 -15.60 -6.00
CA ARG A 85 -10.15 -14.72 -5.84
C ARG A 85 -11.48 -15.46 -5.93
N ALA A 86 -11.63 -16.35 -6.92
CA ALA A 86 -12.80 -17.20 -7.09
C ALA A 86 -12.98 -18.20 -5.94
N GLY A 87 -11.87 -18.54 -5.26
CA GLY A 87 -11.86 -19.32 -4.03
C GLY A 87 -12.11 -18.53 -2.75
N VAL A 88 -12.39 -17.22 -2.81
CA VAL A 88 -12.84 -16.43 -1.65
C VAL A 88 -14.34 -16.60 -1.51
N ASP A 89 -14.73 -17.66 -0.80
CA ASP A 89 -16.11 -18.03 -0.47
C ASP A 89 -16.36 -17.98 1.05
N ALA A 90 -17.56 -18.33 1.48
CA ALA A 90 -17.94 -18.35 2.90
C ALA A 90 -17.05 -19.27 3.78
N GLU A 91 -16.52 -20.36 3.21
CA GLU A 91 -15.55 -21.21 3.94
C GLU A 91 -14.24 -20.43 4.10
N PHE A 92 -13.71 -19.80 3.05
CA PHE A 92 -12.51 -18.97 3.15
C PHE A 92 -12.66 -17.86 4.19
N GLU A 93 -13.78 -17.14 4.19
CA GLU A 93 -14.07 -16.09 5.18
C GLU A 93 -14.06 -16.63 6.61
N THR A 94 -14.64 -17.83 6.83
CA THR A 94 -14.62 -18.50 8.13
C THR A 94 -13.19 -18.87 8.55
N LEU A 95 -12.39 -19.42 7.63
CA LEU A 95 -11.00 -19.80 7.87
C LEU A 95 -10.15 -18.58 8.18
N TYR A 96 -10.25 -17.54 7.35
CA TYR A 96 -9.52 -16.29 7.50
C TYR A 96 -9.93 -15.57 8.80
N GLY A 97 -11.22 -15.50 9.12
CA GLY A 97 -11.71 -14.96 10.39
C GLY A 97 -11.21 -15.72 11.62
N ASN A 98 -11.00 -17.04 11.52
CA ASN A 98 -10.37 -17.83 12.60
C ASN A 98 -8.89 -17.48 12.79
N LEU A 99 -8.16 -17.17 11.71
CA LEU A 99 -6.80 -16.65 11.80
C LEU A 99 -6.78 -15.27 12.48
N GLU A 100 -7.69 -14.38 12.10
CA GLU A 100 -7.78 -13.02 12.66
C GLU A 100 -8.07 -13.00 14.15
N LYS A 101 -9.06 -13.80 14.60
CA LYS A 101 -9.43 -13.92 16.02
C LYS A 101 -8.28 -14.41 16.92
N ALA A 102 -7.28 -15.07 16.34
CA ALA A 102 -6.10 -15.51 17.07
C ALA A 102 -5.04 -14.41 17.28
N ILE A 103 -5.18 -13.25 16.63
CA ILE A 103 -4.33 -12.08 16.86
C ILE A 103 -4.86 -11.33 18.09
N ASN A 104 -4.43 -11.77 19.27
CA ASN A 104 -4.82 -11.17 20.54
C ASN A 104 -3.61 -11.09 21.50
N PRO A 105 -3.70 -10.33 22.61
CA PRO A 105 -2.56 -10.13 23.52
C PRO A 105 -1.94 -11.41 24.06
N LEU A 106 -2.72 -12.48 24.29
CA LEU A 106 -2.19 -13.76 24.77
C LEU A 106 -1.22 -14.39 23.77
N ALA A 107 -1.51 -14.25 22.48
CA ALA A 107 -0.69 -14.82 21.43
C ALA A 107 0.68 -14.12 21.30
N TYR A 108 0.83 -12.90 21.84
CA TYR A 108 2.13 -12.21 21.88
C TYR A 108 3.13 -12.94 22.79
N PHE A 109 2.65 -13.39 23.95
CA PHE A 109 3.47 -14.06 24.96
C PHE A 109 3.48 -15.58 24.79
N TYR A 110 2.32 -16.15 24.44
CA TYR A 110 2.12 -17.60 24.40
C TYR A 110 1.38 -18.03 23.12
N PRO A 111 2.00 -17.91 21.93
CA PRO A 111 1.34 -18.14 20.64
C PRO A 111 0.82 -19.57 20.44
N ASN A 112 1.27 -20.55 21.24
CA ASN A 112 0.95 -21.97 21.08
C ASN A 112 0.12 -22.54 22.24
N LEU A 113 -0.56 -21.70 23.04
CA LEU A 113 -1.44 -22.22 24.10
C LEU A 113 -2.53 -23.14 23.51
N PRO A 114 -2.88 -24.25 24.20
CA PRO A 114 -3.87 -25.20 23.71
C PRO A 114 -5.32 -24.72 23.94
N ILE A 115 -5.61 -23.45 23.65
CA ILE A 115 -6.94 -22.84 23.82
C ILE A 115 -7.81 -22.97 22.55
N PRO A 116 -9.15 -22.94 22.66
CA PRO A 116 -10.04 -23.14 21.51
C PRO A 116 -9.74 -22.24 20.30
N THR A 117 -9.47 -20.95 20.54
CA THR A 117 -9.16 -19.98 19.47
C THR A 117 -7.89 -20.36 18.69
N PHE A 118 -6.84 -20.83 19.37
CA PHE A 118 -5.58 -21.22 18.71
C PHE A 118 -5.70 -22.56 18.00
N LYS A 119 -6.48 -23.51 18.55
CA LYS A 119 -6.81 -24.75 17.84
C LYS A 119 -7.56 -24.48 16.54
N ARG A 120 -8.57 -23.59 16.57
CA ARG A 120 -9.31 -23.17 15.35
C ARG A 120 -8.41 -22.48 14.34
N ARG A 121 -7.47 -21.63 14.78
CA ARG A 121 -6.43 -21.04 13.93
C ARG A 121 -5.59 -22.10 13.24
N ASP A 122 -5.09 -23.09 13.98
CA ASP A 122 -4.20 -24.11 13.42
C ASP A 122 -4.93 -25.00 12.40
N VAL A 123 -6.18 -25.39 12.69
CA VAL A 123 -7.07 -26.07 11.74
C VAL A 123 -7.31 -25.20 10.51
N ALA A 124 -7.63 -23.91 10.70
CA ALA A 124 -7.89 -23.00 9.60
C ALA A 124 -6.66 -22.85 8.69
N ARG A 125 -5.47 -22.73 9.29
CA ARG A 125 -4.22 -22.65 8.55
C ARG A 125 -3.96 -23.92 7.74
N ALA A 126 -4.14 -25.11 8.33
CA ALA A 126 -3.94 -26.37 7.63
C ALA A 126 -4.90 -26.48 6.43
N ARG A 127 -6.17 -26.14 6.64
CA ARG A 127 -7.20 -26.14 5.58
C ARG A 127 -6.87 -25.17 4.43
N LEU A 128 -6.32 -23.99 4.73
CA LEU A 128 -5.87 -23.06 3.69
C LEU A 128 -4.69 -23.61 2.87
N VAL A 129 -3.78 -24.40 3.48
CA VAL A 129 -2.71 -25.07 2.72
C VAL A 129 -3.28 -26.09 1.75
N GLU A 130 -4.29 -26.88 2.17
CA GLU A 130 -4.96 -27.85 1.30
C GLU A 130 -5.64 -27.16 0.11
N ARG A 131 -6.35 -26.05 0.35
CA ARG A 131 -7.02 -25.27 -0.70
C ARG A 131 -6.01 -24.70 -1.69
N VAL A 132 -4.93 -24.08 -1.21
CA VAL A 132 -3.87 -23.56 -2.09
C VAL A 132 -3.21 -24.68 -2.88
N SER A 133 -2.91 -25.82 -2.26
CA SER A 133 -2.33 -26.99 -2.94
C SER A 133 -3.23 -27.48 -4.09
N THR A 134 -4.55 -27.50 -3.86
CA THR A 134 -5.53 -27.86 -4.91
C THR A 134 -5.48 -26.90 -6.10
N ILE A 135 -5.34 -25.59 -5.86
CA ILE A 135 -5.17 -24.59 -6.93
C ILE A 135 -3.87 -24.83 -7.69
N LEU A 136 -2.77 -25.10 -6.99
CA LEU A 136 -1.46 -25.38 -7.58
C LEU A 136 -1.48 -26.63 -8.47
N ASP A 137 -2.09 -27.71 -7.99
CA ASP A 137 -2.24 -28.96 -8.74
C ASP A 137 -3.10 -28.76 -10.00
N LYS A 138 -4.20 -27.99 -9.89
CA LYS A 138 -5.05 -27.64 -11.03
C LYS A 138 -4.26 -26.88 -12.09
N ARG A 139 -3.47 -25.88 -11.70
CA ARG A 139 -2.60 -25.12 -12.63
C ARG A 139 -1.59 -26.03 -13.32
N ALA A 140 -0.90 -26.87 -12.54
CA ALA A 140 0.10 -27.80 -13.07
C ALA A 140 -0.49 -28.78 -14.11
N ARG A 141 -1.71 -29.30 -13.87
CA ARG A 141 -2.40 -30.21 -14.80
C ARG A 141 -2.94 -29.51 -16.05
N SER A 142 -3.36 -28.25 -15.92
CA SER A 142 -3.95 -27.51 -17.06
C SER A 142 -2.94 -27.22 -18.18
N GLY A 143 -1.65 -27.11 -17.85
CA GLY A 143 -0.61 -26.66 -18.78
C GLY A 143 -0.73 -25.19 -19.22
N VAL A 144 -1.75 -24.45 -18.77
CA VAL A 144 -1.96 -23.05 -19.10
C VAL A 144 -1.22 -22.18 -18.08
N ARG A 145 -0.33 -21.32 -18.58
CA ARG A 145 0.40 -20.36 -17.74
C ARG A 145 -0.35 -19.03 -17.67
N VAL A 146 -0.73 -18.64 -16.46
CA VAL A 146 -1.35 -17.33 -16.17
C VAL A 146 -0.28 -16.42 -15.58
N ASP A 147 -0.08 -15.23 -16.16
CA ASP A 147 0.89 -14.26 -15.63
C ASP A 147 0.27 -13.44 -14.48
N ASP A 148 0.20 -14.03 -13.29
CA ASP A 148 -0.33 -13.39 -12.07
C ASP A 148 0.60 -13.53 -10.86
N GLY A 149 0.17 -12.98 -9.72
CA GLY A 149 1.00 -12.97 -8.51
C GLY A 149 1.23 -14.35 -7.89
N LEU A 150 0.27 -15.28 -8.02
CA LEU A 150 0.48 -16.67 -7.58
C LEU A 150 1.51 -17.36 -8.49
N GLN A 151 1.43 -17.18 -9.80
CA GLN A 151 2.39 -17.78 -10.72
C GLN A 151 3.82 -17.27 -10.48
N ARG A 152 3.99 -15.98 -10.12
CA ARG A 152 5.29 -15.43 -9.72
C ARG A 152 5.90 -16.13 -8.50
N LEU A 153 5.07 -16.53 -7.53
CA LEU A 153 5.54 -17.32 -6.38
C LEU A 153 5.85 -18.77 -6.77
N VAL A 154 5.04 -19.37 -7.65
CA VAL A 154 5.26 -20.74 -8.17
C VAL A 154 6.55 -20.84 -8.98
N ASP A 155 6.86 -19.82 -9.77
CA ASP A 155 8.07 -19.72 -10.59
C ASP A 155 9.30 -19.30 -9.74
N GLY A 156 9.05 -18.79 -8.54
CA GLY A 156 10.07 -18.35 -7.59
C GLY A 156 10.93 -19.51 -7.07
N HIS A 157 12.25 -19.28 -7.02
CA HIS A 157 13.22 -20.21 -6.47
C HIS A 157 14.21 -19.47 -5.58
N TYR A 158 14.61 -20.13 -4.50
CA TYR A 158 15.73 -19.70 -3.68
C TYR A 158 17.04 -19.78 -4.45
N THR A 159 18.07 -19.10 -3.96
CA THR A 159 19.41 -19.04 -4.56
C THR A 159 20.04 -20.43 -4.69
N ASN A 160 19.66 -21.38 -3.84
CA ASN A 160 20.08 -22.79 -3.91
C ASN A 160 19.28 -23.64 -4.93
N GLY A 161 18.40 -23.01 -5.72
CA GLY A 161 17.54 -23.66 -6.72
C GLY A 161 16.25 -24.29 -6.17
N GLN A 162 16.02 -24.30 -4.85
CA GLN A 162 14.79 -24.85 -4.26
C GLN A 162 13.59 -23.97 -4.58
N LYS A 163 12.47 -24.60 -4.98
CA LYS A 163 11.19 -23.91 -5.16
C LYS A 163 10.47 -23.71 -3.83
N LEU A 164 9.54 -22.75 -3.78
CA LEU A 164 8.64 -22.60 -2.66
C LEU A 164 7.69 -23.81 -2.55
N SER A 165 7.57 -24.35 -1.34
CA SER A 165 6.57 -25.38 -1.01
C SER A 165 5.16 -24.79 -0.92
N PRO A 166 4.09 -25.59 -1.05
CA PRO A 166 2.72 -25.12 -0.82
C PRO A 166 2.51 -24.49 0.57
N HIS A 167 3.22 -24.98 1.59
CA HIS A 167 3.23 -24.38 2.93
C HIS A 167 3.77 -22.94 2.93
N GLU A 168 4.88 -22.71 2.25
CA GLU A 168 5.51 -21.40 2.13
C GLU A 168 4.67 -20.45 1.27
N ILE A 169 4.18 -20.91 0.11
CA ILE A 169 3.28 -20.12 -0.75
C ILE A 169 2.06 -19.69 0.04
N THR A 170 1.36 -20.63 0.70
CA THR A 170 0.19 -20.32 1.52
C THR A 170 0.51 -19.30 2.60
N GLY A 171 1.62 -19.48 3.31
CA GLY A 171 2.04 -18.56 4.36
C GLY A 171 2.35 -17.14 3.86
N ILE A 172 2.99 -17.03 2.69
CA ILE A 172 3.26 -15.76 2.02
C ILE A 172 1.96 -15.09 1.57
N LEU A 173 1.02 -15.84 0.96
CA LEU A 173 -0.29 -15.31 0.56
C LEU A 173 -1.05 -14.77 1.78
N ILE A 174 -1.13 -15.55 2.86
CA ILE A 174 -1.76 -15.11 4.11
C ILE A 174 -1.08 -13.83 4.63
N ALA A 175 0.25 -13.76 4.63
CA ALA A 175 0.98 -12.58 5.08
C ALA A 175 0.65 -11.33 4.24
N ILE A 176 0.53 -11.46 2.93
CA ILE A 176 0.15 -10.37 2.02
C ILE A 176 -1.27 -9.89 2.32
N ILE A 177 -2.23 -10.81 2.49
CA ILE A 177 -3.63 -10.44 2.81
C ILE A 177 -3.68 -9.70 4.13
N PHE A 178 -3.07 -10.24 5.19
CA PHE A 178 -3.05 -9.58 6.51
C PHE A 178 -2.40 -8.20 6.47
N ALA A 179 -1.35 -8.02 5.66
CA ALA A 179 -0.65 -6.75 5.54
C ALA A 179 -1.48 -5.68 4.81
N GLY A 180 -2.21 -6.07 3.76
CA GLY A 180 -2.92 -5.14 2.87
C GLY A 180 -4.40 -4.93 3.17
N HIS A 181 -5.08 -5.92 3.76
CA HIS A 181 -6.54 -5.93 3.89
C HIS A 181 -7.05 -4.88 4.88
N HIS A 182 -6.72 -5.02 6.18
CA HIS A 182 -7.24 -4.12 7.22
C HIS A 182 -6.69 -2.70 7.13
N THR A 183 -5.42 -2.55 6.76
CA THR A 183 -4.77 -1.24 6.61
C THR A 183 -5.46 -0.43 5.52
N SER A 184 -5.73 -1.05 4.37
CA SER A 184 -6.38 -0.36 3.25
C SER A 184 -7.87 -0.17 3.46
N ALA A 185 -8.59 -1.17 3.99
CA ALA A 185 -10.01 -1.05 4.32
C ALA A 185 -10.28 0.09 5.32
N GLY A 186 -9.52 0.15 6.42
CA GLY A 186 -9.65 1.23 7.40
C GLY A 186 -9.31 2.61 6.83
N THR A 187 -8.26 2.69 5.99
CA THR A 187 -7.88 3.94 5.32
C THR A 187 -8.95 4.38 4.33
N GLN A 188 -9.54 3.47 3.55
CA GLN A 188 -10.66 3.77 2.65
C GLN A 188 -11.86 4.31 3.43
N THR A 189 -12.23 3.64 4.52
CA THR A 189 -13.36 4.09 5.36
C THR A 189 -13.11 5.50 5.90
N TRP A 190 -11.92 5.78 6.45
CA TRP A 190 -11.54 7.14 6.88
C TRP A 190 -11.51 8.13 5.72
N SER A 191 -11.07 7.74 4.53
CA SER A 191 -11.05 8.61 3.35
C SER A 191 -12.45 9.10 2.99
N ILE A 192 -13.43 8.21 2.99
CA ILE A 192 -14.84 8.60 2.75
C ILE A 192 -15.37 9.44 3.92
N ILE A 193 -15.11 9.07 5.18
CA ILE A 193 -15.54 9.88 6.34
C ILE A 193 -15.00 11.32 6.23
N GLU A 194 -13.71 11.49 5.96
CA GLU A 194 -13.08 12.80 5.87
C GLU A 194 -13.58 13.61 4.66
N LEU A 195 -13.82 12.96 3.51
CA LEU A 195 -14.43 13.61 2.36
C LEU A 195 -15.86 14.09 2.69
N LEU A 196 -16.66 13.27 3.37
CA LEU A 196 -18.03 13.64 3.78
C LEU A 196 -18.05 14.74 4.86
N ARG A 197 -17.04 14.79 5.75
CA ARG A 197 -16.80 15.90 6.68
C ARG A 197 -16.38 17.20 5.98
N ASN A 198 -15.69 17.09 4.84
CA ASN A 198 -15.09 18.22 4.13
C ASN A 198 -15.69 18.39 2.71
N ARG A 199 -16.98 18.78 2.64
CA ARG A 199 -17.76 18.83 1.38
C ARG A 199 -17.09 19.58 0.24
N ALA A 200 -16.45 20.71 0.49
CA ALA A 200 -15.76 21.47 -0.57
C ALA A 200 -14.61 20.70 -1.23
N ILE A 201 -13.86 19.89 -0.47
CA ILE A 201 -12.80 19.02 -1.00
C ILE A 201 -13.41 17.84 -1.74
N HIS A 202 -14.46 17.25 -1.16
CA HIS A 202 -15.21 16.18 -1.79
C HIS A 202 -15.79 16.57 -3.16
N ASP A 203 -16.41 17.74 -3.27
CA ASP A 203 -17.03 18.19 -4.51
C ASP A 203 -15.98 18.46 -5.59
N ARG A 204 -14.86 19.11 -5.23
CA ARG A 204 -13.71 19.27 -6.13
C ARG A 204 -13.14 17.94 -6.60
N LEU A 205 -12.93 16.99 -5.69
CA LEU A 205 -12.41 15.68 -6.04
C LEU A 205 -13.39 14.92 -6.94
N ARG A 206 -14.69 15.04 -6.68
CA ARG A 206 -15.75 14.46 -7.52
C ARG A 206 -15.74 15.06 -8.94
N ASP A 207 -15.60 16.37 -9.06
CA ASP A 207 -15.51 17.04 -10.37
C ASP A 207 -14.26 16.60 -11.14
N GLU A 208 -13.10 16.48 -10.47
CA GLU A 208 -11.87 15.94 -11.09
C GLU A 208 -12.10 14.50 -11.58
N VAL A 209 -12.75 13.66 -10.78
CA VAL A 209 -13.09 12.28 -11.17
C VAL A 209 -14.03 12.24 -12.36
N ASP A 210 -15.09 13.05 -12.39
CA ASP A 210 -15.99 13.12 -13.54
C ASP A 210 -15.26 13.54 -14.82
N ALA A 211 -14.29 14.45 -14.70
CA ALA A 211 -13.47 14.88 -15.83
C ALA A 211 -12.56 13.74 -16.33
N LEU A 212 -12.00 12.91 -15.44
CA LEU A 212 -11.21 11.73 -15.81
C LEU A 212 -12.04 10.73 -16.63
N TYR A 213 -13.24 10.38 -16.14
CA TYR A 213 -14.16 9.48 -16.83
C TYR A 213 -14.62 10.03 -18.19
N ALA A 214 -14.83 11.35 -18.29
CA ALA A 214 -15.22 11.98 -19.56
C ALA A 214 -14.13 11.90 -20.63
N ARG A 215 -12.85 11.78 -20.22
CA ARG A 215 -11.70 11.65 -21.13
C ARG A 215 -11.30 10.20 -21.41
N GLY A 216 -11.91 9.22 -20.75
CA GLY A 216 -11.48 7.82 -20.83
C GLY A 216 -10.12 7.57 -20.16
N GLU A 217 -9.77 8.43 -19.20
CA GLU A 217 -8.50 8.41 -18.47
C GLU A 217 -8.63 7.75 -17.09
N GLU A 218 -9.83 7.29 -16.72
CA GLU A 218 -10.04 6.53 -15.49
C GLU A 218 -9.19 5.25 -15.48
N HIS A 219 -8.74 4.87 -14.29
CA HIS A 219 -7.99 3.63 -14.08
C HIS A 219 -6.64 3.55 -14.84
N ASP A 220 -6.15 4.64 -15.45
CA ASP A 220 -4.78 4.70 -15.93
C ASP A 220 -3.81 4.95 -14.74
N LEU A 221 -2.78 4.09 -14.61
CA LEU A 221 -1.80 4.20 -13.53
C LEU A 221 -1.08 5.55 -13.50
N ARG A 222 -0.72 6.12 -14.66
CA ARG A 222 -0.04 7.41 -14.77
C ARG A 222 -0.96 8.53 -14.32
N VAL A 223 -2.21 8.50 -14.78
CA VAL A 223 -3.24 9.46 -14.39
C VAL A 223 -3.48 9.42 -12.87
N LEU A 224 -3.55 8.22 -12.28
CA LEU A 224 -3.66 8.04 -10.82
C LEU A 224 -2.44 8.61 -10.06
N ARG A 225 -1.22 8.40 -10.59
CA ARG A 225 0.02 8.96 -10.05
C ARG A 225 0.04 10.49 -10.12
N ASP A 226 -0.61 11.08 -11.12
CA ASP A 226 -0.62 12.52 -11.35
C ASP A 226 -1.85 13.23 -10.74
N HIS A 227 -2.83 12.47 -10.23
CA HIS A 227 -4.03 12.99 -9.56
C HIS A 227 -3.69 13.62 -8.20
N GLN A 228 -3.19 14.86 -8.23
CA GLN A 228 -2.63 15.58 -7.10
C GLN A 228 -3.58 15.72 -5.91
N LEU A 229 -4.84 16.12 -6.14
CA LEU A 229 -5.82 16.27 -5.07
C LEU A 229 -6.11 14.93 -4.40
N GLY A 230 -6.36 13.88 -5.19
CA GLY A 230 -6.57 12.52 -4.68
C GLY A 230 -5.39 12.03 -3.83
N ARG A 231 -4.15 12.23 -4.30
CA ARG A 231 -2.93 11.88 -3.52
C ARG A 231 -2.84 12.67 -2.21
N SER A 232 -3.13 13.97 -2.26
CA SER A 232 -3.05 14.86 -1.10
C SER A 232 -4.09 14.51 -0.04
N VAL A 233 -5.32 14.19 -0.46
CA VAL A 233 -6.39 13.68 0.43
C VAL A 233 -5.93 12.40 1.12
N LEU A 234 -5.45 11.40 0.37
CA LEU A 234 -5.01 10.15 0.98
C LEU A 234 -3.81 10.31 1.92
N ARG A 235 -2.87 11.19 1.55
CA ARG A 235 -1.73 11.52 2.40
C ARG A 235 -2.19 12.15 3.72
N GLU A 236 -3.18 13.04 3.67
CA GLU A 236 -3.75 13.66 4.88
C GLU A 236 -4.55 12.67 5.74
N VAL A 237 -5.32 11.79 5.10
CA VAL A 237 -6.03 10.70 5.79
C VAL A 237 -5.02 9.82 6.54
N LEU A 238 -3.95 9.37 5.88
CA LEU A 238 -2.92 8.54 6.50
C LEU A 238 -2.06 9.28 7.54
N ARG A 239 -1.96 10.62 7.44
CA ARG A 239 -1.35 11.46 8.45
C ARG A 239 -2.17 11.41 9.74
N LEU A 240 -3.47 11.69 9.66
CA LEU A 240 -4.37 11.76 10.82
C LEU A 240 -4.79 10.39 11.34
N HIS A 241 -4.96 9.42 10.46
CA HIS A 241 -5.51 8.08 10.73
C HIS A 241 -4.55 6.95 10.32
N PRO A 242 -3.28 6.95 10.78
CA PRO A 242 -2.35 5.89 10.43
C PRO A 242 -2.82 4.55 11.03
N PRO A 243 -3.01 3.49 10.22
CA PRO A 243 -3.59 2.24 10.71
C PRO A 243 -2.64 1.48 11.65
N LEU A 244 -1.34 1.73 11.58
CA LEU A 244 -0.33 1.20 12.49
C LEU A 244 0.30 2.33 13.30
N ILE A 245 -0.03 2.40 14.59
CA ILE A 245 0.39 3.52 15.46
C ILE A 245 1.65 3.24 16.28
N PHE A 246 2.12 1.99 16.29
CA PHE A 246 3.34 1.56 16.95
C PHE A 246 4.14 0.60 16.06
N LEU A 247 5.41 0.95 15.79
CA LEU A 247 6.35 0.16 14.99
C LEU A 247 7.53 -0.28 15.87
N PHE A 248 7.42 -1.48 16.45
CA PHE A 248 8.38 -1.98 17.44
C PHE A 248 9.65 -2.58 16.82
N ARG A 249 10.79 -2.44 17.52
CA ARG A 249 12.06 -3.14 17.26
C ARG A 249 12.70 -3.56 18.58
N LYS A 250 13.39 -4.71 18.59
CA LYS A 250 14.23 -5.13 19.72
C LYS A 250 15.67 -4.68 19.48
N VAL A 251 16.27 -4.03 20.45
CA VAL A 251 17.69 -3.64 20.43
C VAL A 251 18.53 -4.89 20.67
N LEU A 252 19.36 -5.28 19.70
CA LEU A 252 20.17 -6.51 19.77
C LEU A 252 21.58 -6.28 20.34
N ARG A 253 22.05 -5.03 20.26
CA ARG A 253 23.34 -4.55 20.78
C ARG A 253 23.15 -3.12 21.26
N ASP A 254 23.91 -2.70 22.26
CA ASP A 254 23.86 -1.34 22.77
C ASP A 254 23.92 -0.33 21.62
N TRP A 255 22.97 0.60 21.62
CA TRP A 255 22.78 1.56 20.54
C TRP A 255 22.87 2.99 21.08
N GLN A 256 23.74 3.79 20.48
CA GLN A 256 23.88 5.20 20.83
C GLN A 256 22.99 6.08 19.95
N TYR A 257 22.17 6.92 20.58
CA TYR A 257 21.33 7.89 19.90
C TYR A 257 21.26 9.19 20.70
N ARG A 258 21.61 10.32 20.06
CA ARG A 258 21.62 11.66 20.68
C ARG A 258 22.32 11.70 22.05
N GLY A 259 23.51 11.09 22.14
CA GLY A 259 24.32 11.03 23.36
C GLY A 259 23.80 10.08 24.46
N ARG A 260 22.77 9.28 24.19
CA ARG A 260 22.23 8.28 25.13
C ARG A 260 22.47 6.86 24.63
N VAL A 261 22.79 5.95 25.54
CA VAL A 261 22.89 4.52 25.26
C VAL A 261 21.54 3.86 25.53
N VAL A 262 21.03 3.13 24.55
CA VAL A 262 19.89 2.22 24.70
C VAL A 262 20.47 0.80 24.81
N PRO A 263 20.35 0.13 25.97
CA PRO A 263 20.94 -1.18 26.18
C PRO A 263 20.33 -2.28 25.29
N ALA A 264 21.13 -3.30 24.99
CA ALA A 264 20.65 -4.53 24.37
C ALA A 264 19.52 -5.16 25.19
N GLY A 265 18.54 -5.75 24.50
CA GLY A 265 17.34 -6.36 25.08
C GLY A 265 16.14 -5.42 25.19
N GLN A 266 16.33 -4.11 25.19
CA GLN A 266 15.26 -3.11 25.22
C GLN A 266 14.41 -3.12 23.94
N MET A 267 13.17 -2.63 24.06
CA MET A 267 12.26 -2.42 22.93
C MET A 267 12.19 -0.94 22.59
N LEU A 268 12.37 -0.62 21.31
CA LEU A 268 12.14 0.71 20.74
C LEU A 268 10.87 0.71 19.91
N CYS A 269 10.25 1.88 19.78
CA CYS A 269 9.05 2.05 18.97
C CYS A 269 9.06 3.41 18.27
N ALA A 270 8.76 3.42 16.98
CA ALA A 270 8.34 4.64 16.28
C ALA A 270 6.82 4.72 16.28
N SER A 271 6.25 5.92 16.48
CA SER A 271 4.81 6.13 16.44
C SER A 271 4.42 7.12 15.34
N PRO A 272 3.83 6.65 14.23
CA PRO A 272 3.25 7.52 13.21
C PRO A 272 2.18 8.44 13.79
N ALA A 273 1.27 7.92 14.64
CA ALA A 273 0.20 8.70 15.24
C ALA A 273 0.69 9.95 16.01
N VAL A 274 1.84 9.83 16.69
CA VAL A 274 2.50 10.95 17.40
C VAL A 274 3.28 11.82 16.42
N SER A 275 4.15 11.22 15.59
CA SER A 275 5.05 11.97 14.69
C SER A 275 4.27 12.84 13.71
N HIS A 276 3.10 12.37 13.27
CA HIS A 276 2.21 13.08 12.34
C HIS A 276 1.45 14.26 12.97
N ARG A 277 1.65 14.51 14.26
CA ARG A 277 0.98 15.58 15.04
C ARG A 277 1.95 16.53 15.74
N VAL A 278 3.25 16.43 15.44
CA VAL A 278 4.27 17.33 15.97
C VAL A 278 4.04 18.73 15.36
N PRO A 279 3.65 19.77 16.15
CA PRO A 279 3.26 21.07 15.62
C PRO A 279 4.39 21.79 14.86
N GLU A 280 5.64 21.57 15.25
CA GLU A 280 6.82 22.12 14.59
C GLU A 280 6.98 21.58 13.15
N THR A 281 6.34 20.45 12.84
CA THR A 281 6.35 19.83 11.51
C THR A 281 5.03 19.97 10.78
N TYR A 282 3.91 19.93 11.52
CA TYR A 282 2.56 20.04 11.00
C TYR A 282 1.81 21.14 11.76
N PRO A 283 1.82 22.39 11.25
CA PRO A 283 0.99 23.46 11.79
C PRO A 283 -0.49 23.04 11.80
N ASP A 284 -1.20 23.39 12.88
CA ASP A 284 -2.56 22.92 13.17
C ASP A 284 -2.72 21.40 12.97
N PRO A 285 -2.00 20.58 13.77
CA PRO A 285 -1.81 19.16 13.46
C PRO A 285 -3.10 18.34 13.45
N GLU A 286 -4.15 18.77 14.14
CA GLU A 286 -5.44 18.05 14.15
C GLU A 286 -6.35 18.43 12.97
N ARG A 287 -6.02 19.48 12.21
CA ARG A 287 -6.83 19.92 11.06
C ARG A 287 -6.59 19.01 9.86
N PHE A 288 -7.69 18.52 9.26
CA PHE A 288 -7.65 17.89 7.95
C PHE A 288 -7.42 18.96 6.88
N ASP A 289 -6.21 19.02 6.32
CA ASP A 289 -5.84 19.96 5.27
C ASP A 289 -4.94 19.31 4.21
N PRO A 290 -5.52 18.76 3.13
CA PRO A 290 -4.76 18.23 1.99
C PRO A 290 -3.88 19.28 1.29
N SER A 291 -4.22 20.57 1.35
CA SER A 291 -3.46 21.61 0.65
C SER A 291 -2.08 21.88 1.29
N ARG A 292 -1.80 21.31 2.47
CA ARG A 292 -0.48 21.40 3.11
C ARG A 292 0.66 20.87 2.25
N TYR A 293 0.38 19.85 1.44
CA TYR A 293 1.39 19.23 0.59
C TYR A 293 1.71 20.10 -0.64
N GLU A 294 0.77 20.95 -1.06
CA GLU A 294 0.99 21.93 -2.12
C GLU A 294 1.84 23.11 -1.63
N ARG A 295 1.73 23.43 -0.34
CA ARG A 295 2.54 24.45 0.33
C ARG A 295 3.97 23.99 0.67
N GLY A 296 4.30 22.72 0.41
CA GLY A 296 5.61 22.16 0.77
C GLY A 296 5.81 21.92 2.27
N GLU A 297 4.74 21.88 3.05
CA GLU A 297 4.84 21.53 4.47
C GLU A 297 5.26 20.06 4.64
N ALA A 298 5.97 19.77 5.74
CA ALA A 298 6.47 18.43 6.07
C ALA A 298 7.43 17.82 5.03
N ASP A 299 8.37 18.62 4.52
CA ASP A 299 9.40 18.22 3.55
C ASP A 299 10.47 17.24 4.10
N ASN A 300 10.43 16.95 5.40
CA ASN A 300 11.31 15.97 6.05
C ASN A 300 10.83 14.53 5.74
N PRO A 301 11.67 13.67 5.11
CA PRO A 301 11.29 12.30 4.75
C PRO A 301 10.97 11.38 5.95
N PHE A 302 11.36 11.77 7.17
CA PHE A 302 11.05 11.06 8.41
C PHE A 302 9.96 11.73 9.26
N ALA A 303 9.34 12.81 8.76
CA ALA A 303 8.16 13.41 9.38
C ALA A 303 6.87 12.66 9.04
N TYR A 304 6.76 12.16 7.81
CA TYR A 304 5.62 11.39 7.33
C TYR A 304 6.01 9.91 7.23
N ILE A 305 5.58 9.12 8.20
CA ILE A 305 5.98 7.73 8.39
C ILE A 305 4.77 6.77 8.44
N ALA A 306 3.67 7.10 7.76
CA ALA A 306 2.47 6.26 7.68
C ALA A 306 2.77 4.84 7.15
N PHE A 307 3.77 4.74 6.27
CA PHE A 307 4.25 3.48 5.69
C PHE A 307 5.57 2.99 6.35
N GLY A 308 5.95 3.56 7.49
CA GLY A 308 7.26 3.34 8.11
C GLY A 308 8.41 3.97 7.31
N GLY A 309 9.61 3.40 7.43
CA GLY A 309 10.82 3.89 6.76
C GLY A 309 11.97 2.89 6.79
N GLY A 310 13.04 3.17 6.01
CA GLY A 310 14.24 2.34 5.91
C GLY A 310 14.01 0.98 5.23
N LYS A 311 14.89 0.00 5.54
CA LYS A 311 14.84 -1.37 4.96
C LYS A 311 13.46 -2.04 5.07
N HIS A 312 12.74 -1.77 6.16
CA HIS A 312 11.44 -2.36 6.45
C HIS A 312 10.26 -1.40 6.18
N LYS A 313 10.42 -0.41 5.30
CA LYS A 313 9.32 0.39 4.77
C LYS A 313 8.28 -0.52 4.10
N CYS A 314 7.00 -0.12 4.15
CA CYS A 314 5.92 -0.89 3.56
C CYS A 314 6.15 -1.13 2.05
N THR A 315 6.29 -2.39 1.71
CA THR A 315 6.49 -2.91 0.35
C THR A 315 5.25 -2.74 -0.53
N GLY A 316 4.05 -2.71 0.07
CA GLY A 316 2.78 -2.56 -0.63
C GLY A 316 2.27 -1.12 -0.70
N ASN A 317 3.09 -0.10 -0.40
CA ASN A 317 2.61 1.29 -0.30
C ASN A 317 2.02 1.81 -1.62
N ALA A 318 2.69 1.57 -2.76
CA ALA A 318 2.20 1.97 -4.07
C ALA A 318 0.88 1.26 -4.43
N PHE A 319 0.78 -0.03 -4.12
CA PHE A 319 -0.41 -0.83 -4.33
C PHE A 319 -1.60 -0.37 -3.46
N GLY A 320 -1.39 -0.17 -2.16
CA GLY A 320 -2.44 0.26 -1.25
C GLY A 320 -2.99 1.64 -1.63
N LEU A 321 -2.12 2.60 -1.95
CA LEU A 321 -2.54 3.92 -2.43
C LEU A 321 -3.35 3.81 -3.73
N LEU A 322 -2.88 3.01 -4.69
CA LEU A 322 -3.60 2.76 -5.95
C LEU A 322 -4.99 2.19 -5.71
N GLN A 323 -5.10 1.15 -4.89
CA GLN A 323 -6.40 0.53 -4.59
C GLN A 323 -7.38 1.56 -4.00
N ILE A 324 -6.95 2.31 -3.00
CA ILE A 324 -7.79 3.30 -2.31
C ILE A 324 -8.19 4.43 -3.27
N GLN A 325 -7.28 4.90 -4.13
CA GLN A 325 -7.62 5.90 -5.14
C GLN A 325 -8.69 5.37 -6.09
N VAL A 326 -8.50 4.20 -6.69
CA VAL A 326 -9.44 3.63 -7.65
C VAL A 326 -10.81 3.39 -7.02
N VAL A 327 -10.85 2.78 -5.82
CA VAL A 327 -12.11 2.56 -5.09
C VAL A 327 -12.80 3.90 -4.82
N THR A 328 -12.06 4.91 -4.35
CA THR A 328 -12.62 6.25 -4.10
C THR A 328 -13.20 6.86 -5.38
N GLN A 329 -12.49 6.77 -6.52
CA GLN A 329 -12.99 7.27 -7.80
C GLN A 329 -14.29 6.59 -8.22
N VAL A 330 -14.35 5.26 -8.13
CA VAL A 330 -15.57 4.50 -8.48
C VAL A 330 -16.72 4.86 -7.55
N LEU A 331 -16.49 4.96 -6.24
CA LEU A 331 -17.54 5.33 -5.27
C LEU A 331 -18.06 6.75 -5.51
N LEU A 332 -17.19 7.73 -5.74
CA LEU A 332 -17.59 9.12 -6.03
C LEU A 332 -18.30 9.26 -7.39
N ARG A 333 -17.95 8.40 -8.34
CA ARG A 333 -18.57 8.38 -9.66
C ARG A 333 -19.98 7.78 -9.62
N GLU A 334 -20.16 6.69 -8.89
CA GLU A 334 -21.39 5.88 -8.94
C GLU A 334 -22.39 6.20 -7.82
N LEU A 335 -21.95 6.75 -6.69
CA LEU A 335 -22.79 6.96 -5.50
C LEU A 335 -22.79 8.39 -4.99
N GLU A 336 -23.94 8.79 -4.46
CA GLU A 336 -24.08 9.87 -3.50
C GLU A 336 -24.07 9.26 -2.10
N LEU A 337 -23.17 9.74 -1.23
CA LEU A 337 -22.97 9.22 0.12
C LEU A 337 -23.22 10.30 1.18
N GLU A 338 -23.81 9.89 2.29
CA GLU A 338 -24.06 10.72 3.47
C GLU A 338 -23.77 9.94 4.75
N LEU A 339 -23.13 10.59 5.72
CA LEU A 339 -22.96 10.03 7.06
C LEU A 339 -24.32 9.98 7.76
N VAL A 340 -24.66 8.85 8.38
CA VAL A 340 -25.92 8.69 9.13
C VAL A 340 -25.80 9.29 10.53
N ASP A 341 -24.65 9.10 11.16
CA ASP A 341 -24.36 9.58 12.51
C ASP A 341 -23.67 10.97 12.46
N PRO A 342 -23.71 11.74 13.56
CA PRO A 342 -23.03 13.04 13.62
C PRO A 342 -21.55 12.92 13.22
N PRO A 343 -21.01 13.82 12.37
CA PRO A 343 -19.66 13.64 11.84
C PRO A 343 -18.58 13.44 12.92
N GLU A 344 -18.71 14.03 14.09
CA GLU A 344 -17.79 13.90 15.22
C GLU A 344 -17.85 12.55 15.97
N SER A 345 -18.91 11.75 15.78
CA SER A 345 -19.06 10.46 16.48
C SER A 345 -18.17 9.36 15.91
N TYR A 346 -17.69 9.52 14.67
CA TYR A 346 -16.77 8.55 14.06
C TYR A 346 -15.36 8.73 14.65
N VAL A 347 -14.99 7.80 15.53
CA VAL A 347 -13.72 7.80 16.28
C VAL A 347 -12.88 6.56 15.98
N HIS A 348 -11.59 6.60 16.32
CA HIS A 348 -10.69 5.46 16.18
C HIS A 348 -10.99 4.34 17.19
N ASN A 349 -10.92 3.10 16.73
CA ASN A 349 -10.83 1.94 17.60
C ASN A 349 -9.36 1.56 17.86
N TYR A 350 -8.82 2.01 19.00
CA TYR A 350 -7.45 1.69 19.42
C TYR A 350 -7.30 0.32 20.11
N LYS A 351 -8.38 -0.48 20.20
CA LYS A 351 -8.37 -1.79 20.87
C LYS A 351 -7.98 -2.94 19.92
N THR A 352 -7.78 -2.66 18.64
CA THR A 352 -7.46 -3.64 17.59
C THR A 352 -6.00 -3.54 17.15
N ALA A 353 -5.46 -4.61 16.58
CA ALA A 353 -4.08 -4.63 16.08
C ALA A 353 -3.82 -3.62 14.95
N THR A 354 -4.84 -3.38 14.12
CA THR A 354 -4.87 -2.32 13.12
C THR A 354 -5.92 -1.32 13.54
N VAL A 355 -5.55 -0.05 13.66
CA VAL A 355 -6.45 1.04 14.04
C VAL A 355 -7.32 1.38 12.83
N MET A 356 -8.63 1.34 13.03
CA MET A 356 -9.66 1.64 12.04
C MET A 356 -10.74 2.49 12.73
N PRO A 357 -11.76 3.02 12.00
CA PRO A 357 -12.92 3.58 12.67
C PRO A 357 -13.59 2.55 13.59
N GLN A 358 -14.18 3.01 14.68
CA GLN A 358 -15.06 2.20 15.51
C GLN A 358 -16.36 1.93 14.74
N GLY A 359 -16.62 0.66 14.45
CA GLY A 359 -17.82 0.23 13.76
C GLY A 359 -19.06 0.16 14.68
N PRO A 360 -20.27 0.15 14.11
CA PRO A 360 -20.54 0.26 12.68
C PRO A 360 -20.33 1.68 12.14
N VAL A 361 -19.89 1.82 10.89
CA VAL A 361 -19.78 3.12 10.19
C VAL A 361 -20.93 3.25 9.21
N ARG A 362 -22.08 3.73 9.69
CA ARG A 362 -23.30 3.80 8.87
C ARG A 362 -23.24 4.95 7.87
N VAL A 363 -23.47 4.63 6.60
CA VAL A 363 -23.64 5.60 5.52
C VAL A 363 -24.91 5.31 4.75
N ARG A 364 -25.60 6.38 4.35
CA ARG A 364 -26.68 6.32 3.37
C ARG A 364 -26.08 6.47 1.98
N TYR A 365 -26.53 5.65 1.05
CA TYR A 365 -26.13 5.71 -0.34
C TYR A 365 -27.35 5.89 -1.26
N ARG A 366 -27.14 6.57 -2.38
CA ARG A 366 -28.04 6.61 -3.52
C ARG A 366 -27.23 6.52 -4.81
N ARG A 367 -27.74 5.82 -5.83
CA ARG A 367 -27.16 5.80 -7.17
C ARG A 367 -27.12 7.22 -7.72
N ARG A 368 -25.95 7.64 -8.18
CA ARG A 368 -25.77 8.97 -8.72
C ARG A 368 -26.38 9.06 -10.12
N VAL A 369 -27.18 10.11 -10.35
CA VAL A 369 -27.61 10.46 -11.71
C VAL A 369 -26.39 11.04 -12.43
N ARG A 370 -25.89 10.32 -13.43
CA ARG A 370 -24.72 10.73 -14.22
C ARG A 370 -25.02 12.06 -14.91
N ARG A 371 -24.41 13.14 -14.44
CA ARG A 371 -24.42 14.41 -15.18
C ARG A 371 -23.46 14.28 -16.36
N THR A 372 -23.86 14.81 -17.52
CA THR A 372 -22.93 15.07 -18.63
C THR A 372 -21.83 15.98 -18.08
N ALA A 373 -20.58 15.53 -18.14
CA ALA A 373 -19.47 16.27 -17.59
C ALA A 373 -19.43 17.68 -18.21
N VAL A 374 -19.37 18.71 -17.36
CA VAL A 374 -18.95 20.03 -17.82
C VAL A 374 -17.49 19.89 -18.24
N GLN A 375 -17.13 20.41 -19.41
CA GLN A 375 -15.73 20.51 -19.81
C GLN A 375 -15.01 21.40 -18.78
N VAL A 376 -14.44 20.80 -17.75
CA VAL A 376 -13.43 21.45 -16.94
C VAL A 376 -12.22 21.57 -17.88
N PRO A 377 -11.71 22.79 -18.14
CA PRO A 377 -10.48 22.95 -18.88
C PRO A 377 -9.45 22.01 -18.29
N SER A 378 -8.74 21.25 -19.13
CA SER A 378 -7.55 20.53 -18.68
C SER A 378 -6.65 21.57 -18.02
N SER A 379 -6.63 21.61 -16.69
CA SER A 379 -5.48 22.09 -15.99
C SER A 379 -4.41 21.07 -16.30
N ALA A 380 -3.70 21.28 -17.41
CA ALA A 380 -2.38 20.70 -17.59
C ALA A 380 -1.69 20.87 -16.23
N PRO A 381 -1.28 19.78 -15.56
CA PRO A 381 -0.88 19.85 -14.17
C PRO A 381 0.18 20.93 -14.05
N THR A 382 -0.14 22.02 -13.38
CA THR A 382 0.83 23.06 -13.09
C THR A 382 1.79 22.42 -12.11
N LYS A 383 2.91 21.95 -12.68
CA LYS A 383 4.02 21.23 -12.07
C LYS A 383 4.29 21.71 -10.63
N SER A 384 3.66 21.10 -9.64
CA SER A 384 4.21 20.99 -8.28
C SER A 384 5.15 19.77 -8.23
N VAL A 385 5.97 19.65 -9.28
CA VAL A 385 7.10 18.73 -9.27
C VAL A 385 7.96 19.22 -8.11
N ARG A 386 8.33 18.33 -7.20
CA ARG A 386 9.51 18.54 -6.35
C ARG A 386 10.69 18.62 -7.32
N ARG A 387 10.89 19.80 -7.93
CA ARG A 387 11.84 20.00 -9.01
C ARG A 387 13.18 19.65 -8.39
N LEU A 388 13.79 18.60 -8.91
CA LEU A 388 15.24 18.49 -8.89
C LEU A 388 15.76 19.84 -9.38
N GLN A 389 16.26 20.65 -8.45
CA GLN A 389 16.86 21.96 -8.74
C GLN A 389 18.23 21.66 -9.34
N LEU A 390 18.23 21.27 -10.62
CA LEU A 390 19.42 20.88 -11.33
C LEU A 390 19.61 21.78 -12.55
N LEU A 391 20.86 22.13 -12.81
CA LEU A 391 21.25 22.97 -13.94
C LEU A 391 21.29 22.12 -15.23
N PRO A 392 20.61 22.52 -16.32
CA PRO A 392 20.42 21.68 -17.51
C PRO A 392 21.71 21.30 -18.25
N ASP A 393 22.79 22.07 -18.09
CA ASP A 393 24.06 21.88 -18.79
C ASP A 393 25.17 21.27 -17.92
N ARG A 394 24.83 20.75 -16.73
CA ARG A 394 25.81 20.14 -15.82
C ARG A 394 25.69 18.62 -15.77
N PRO A 395 26.83 17.90 -15.69
CA PRO A 395 26.83 16.46 -15.53
C PRO A 395 26.07 16.09 -14.25
N VAL A 396 25.19 15.09 -14.37
CA VAL A 396 24.33 14.61 -13.28
C VAL A 396 24.80 13.23 -12.86
N ARG A 397 25.16 13.06 -11.59
CA ARG A 397 25.41 11.74 -11.01
C ARG A 397 24.14 11.25 -10.35
N VAL A 398 23.60 10.15 -10.85
CA VAL A 398 22.47 9.47 -10.22
C VAL A 398 23.01 8.25 -9.47
N SER A 399 22.49 7.97 -8.28
CA SER A 399 22.78 6.76 -7.52
C SER A 399 21.52 6.24 -6.86
N ILE A 400 21.52 4.95 -6.48
CA ILE A 400 20.40 4.33 -5.80
C ILE A 400 20.86 3.94 -4.40
N ASP A 401 20.18 4.47 -3.38
CA ASP A 401 20.33 4.02 -2.01
C ASP A 401 19.75 2.60 -1.88
N ARG A 402 20.65 1.63 -1.79
CA ARG A 402 20.33 0.21 -1.67
C ARG A 402 19.65 -0.15 -0.34
N GLN A 403 19.72 0.70 0.67
CA GLN A 403 19.01 0.48 1.94
C GLN A 403 17.54 0.89 1.85
N LEU A 404 17.20 1.76 0.89
CA LEU A 404 15.83 2.24 0.65
C LEU A 404 15.17 1.56 -0.55
N CYS A 405 15.94 1.19 -1.56
CA CYS A 405 15.42 0.53 -2.75
C CYS A 405 14.93 -0.88 -2.44
N GLN A 406 13.65 -1.14 -2.72
CA GLN A 406 13.03 -2.47 -2.56
C GLN A 406 12.77 -3.17 -3.90
N GLY A 407 13.26 -2.62 -5.02
CA GLY A 407 13.15 -3.27 -6.33
C GLY A 407 11.80 -3.11 -7.03
N HIS A 408 11.10 -1.99 -6.81
CA HIS A 408 9.83 -1.64 -7.49
C HIS A 408 9.98 -1.42 -9.00
N ALA A 409 11.21 -1.17 -9.48
CA ALA A 409 11.55 -0.92 -10.88
C ALA A 409 10.91 0.31 -11.56
N VAL A 410 10.24 1.19 -10.80
CA VAL A 410 9.63 2.42 -11.32
C VAL A 410 10.63 3.31 -12.05
N CYS A 411 11.83 3.46 -11.49
CA CYS A 411 12.89 4.26 -12.10
C CYS A 411 13.26 3.81 -13.52
N VAL A 412 13.29 2.51 -13.77
CA VAL A 412 13.66 1.91 -15.06
C VAL A 412 12.55 2.12 -16.09
N SER A 413 11.29 2.06 -15.65
CA SER A 413 10.14 2.30 -16.52
C SER A 413 9.96 3.77 -16.88
N GLU A 414 10.21 4.69 -15.95
CA GLU A 414 10.11 6.14 -16.19
C GLU A 414 11.29 6.69 -17.01
N ALA A 415 12.48 6.12 -16.82
CA ALA A 415 13.71 6.55 -17.46
C ALA A 415 14.52 5.38 -18.04
N PRO A 416 13.99 4.70 -19.08
CA PRO A 416 14.68 3.59 -19.71
C PRO A 416 16.02 4.06 -20.31
N GLY A 417 17.07 3.29 -20.08
CA GLY A 417 18.43 3.61 -20.54
C GLY A 417 19.26 4.46 -19.56
N ILE A 418 18.61 5.16 -18.62
CA ILE A 418 19.28 5.86 -17.49
C ILE A 418 19.55 4.88 -16.34
N PHE A 419 18.59 3.99 -16.08
CA PHE A 419 18.68 2.95 -15.07
C PHE A 419 18.68 1.58 -15.72
N ARG A 420 19.57 0.69 -15.28
CA ARG A 420 19.55 -0.74 -15.61
C ARG A 420 19.33 -1.55 -14.34
N LEU A 421 18.55 -2.62 -14.42
CA LEU A 421 18.43 -3.58 -13.31
C LEU A 421 19.46 -4.70 -13.52
N GLY A 422 20.31 -4.93 -12.53
CA GLY A 422 21.09 -6.16 -12.43
C GLY A 422 20.18 -7.37 -12.15
N ALA A 423 20.75 -8.57 -12.24
CA ALA A 423 20.02 -9.84 -12.09
C ALA A 423 19.21 -9.96 -10.78
N GLU A 424 19.65 -9.28 -9.71
CA GLU A 424 18.99 -9.27 -8.40
C GLU A 424 18.05 -8.08 -8.16
N GLY A 425 17.77 -7.27 -9.18
CA GLY A 425 16.96 -6.04 -9.07
C GLY A 425 17.73 -4.84 -8.49
N GLU A 426 19.05 -4.95 -8.36
CA GLU A 426 19.93 -3.86 -7.99
C GLU A 426 20.14 -2.94 -9.20
N GLY A 427 19.81 -1.66 -9.08
CA GLY A 427 19.93 -0.75 -10.22
C GLY A 427 21.37 -0.25 -10.40
N GLU A 428 21.95 -0.48 -11.58
CA GLU A 428 23.15 0.21 -12.05
C GLU A 428 22.73 1.47 -12.83
N VAL A 429 23.33 2.60 -12.48
CA VAL A 429 23.02 3.90 -13.09
C VAL A 429 24.00 4.19 -14.21
N PHE A 430 23.50 4.71 -15.34
CA PHE A 430 24.34 5.26 -16.38
C PHE A 430 23.79 6.60 -16.89
N VAL A 431 24.37 7.74 -16.49
CA VAL A 431 24.41 8.96 -17.34
C VAL A 431 25.56 9.87 -16.90
N ALA A 432 26.37 10.35 -17.87
CA ALA A 432 27.36 11.40 -17.66
C ALA A 432 26.82 12.80 -18.03
N SER A 433 25.94 12.92 -19.04
CA SER A 433 25.22 14.16 -19.41
C SER A 433 23.84 13.86 -20.05
N PRO A 434 22.71 14.04 -19.36
CA PRO A 434 21.37 13.77 -19.92
C PRO A 434 20.91 14.87 -20.89
N SER A 435 20.26 14.50 -22.00
CA SER A 435 19.48 15.45 -22.82
C SER A 435 18.29 16.02 -22.04
N PRO A 436 17.66 17.14 -22.46
CA PRO A 436 16.47 17.69 -21.79
C PRO A 436 15.33 16.66 -21.63
N GLU A 437 15.11 15.79 -22.61
CA GLU A 437 14.12 14.71 -22.54
C GLU A 437 14.52 13.60 -21.54
N ALA A 438 15.81 13.26 -21.48
CA ALA A 438 16.33 12.33 -20.48
C ALA A 438 16.21 12.92 -19.07
N PHE A 439 16.37 14.24 -18.93
CA PHE A 439 16.19 14.97 -17.68
C PHE A 439 14.75 14.92 -17.18
N GLU A 440 13.75 15.17 -18.04
CA GLU A 440 12.35 15.06 -17.65
C GLU A 440 11.96 13.64 -17.22
N ARG A 441 12.48 12.62 -17.91
CA ARG A 441 12.32 11.22 -17.52
C ARG A 441 12.95 10.92 -16.15
N LEU A 442 14.15 11.44 -15.89
CA LEU A 442 14.81 11.31 -14.59
C LEU A 442 14.01 12.00 -13.47
N ALA A 443 13.46 13.19 -13.73
CA ALA A 443 12.62 13.89 -12.77
C ALA A 443 11.37 13.09 -12.40
N ARG A 444 10.70 12.48 -13.39
CA ARG A 444 9.57 11.56 -13.13
C ARG A 444 9.99 10.32 -12.35
N ALA A 445 11.12 9.71 -12.69
CA ALA A 445 11.66 8.57 -11.96
C ALA A 445 11.91 8.91 -10.48
N PHE A 446 12.47 10.10 -10.21
CA PHE A 446 12.71 10.62 -8.86
C PHE A 446 11.41 10.86 -8.10
N GLU A 447 10.44 11.52 -8.74
CA GLU A 447 9.14 11.83 -8.14
C GLU A 447 8.34 10.57 -7.79
N HIS A 448 8.26 9.62 -8.72
CA HIS A 448 7.43 8.42 -8.57
C HIS A 448 8.15 7.27 -7.84
N CYS A 449 9.40 7.46 -7.40
CA CYS A 449 10.11 6.46 -6.61
C CYS A 449 9.42 6.28 -5.24
N PRO A 450 8.76 5.13 -4.96
CA PRO A 450 7.92 4.99 -3.77
C PRO A 450 8.68 5.13 -2.44
N ASN A 451 10.00 4.91 -2.47
CA ASN A 451 10.88 4.93 -1.31
C ASN A 451 11.86 6.11 -1.32
N HIS A 452 11.80 6.99 -2.32
CA HIS A 452 12.79 8.07 -2.51
C HIS A 452 14.23 7.55 -2.45
N ALA A 453 14.46 6.37 -3.04
CA ALA A 453 15.76 5.70 -3.04
C ALA A 453 16.71 6.26 -4.12
N ILE A 454 16.22 7.13 -5.01
CA ILE A 454 17.04 7.74 -6.05
C ILE A 454 17.71 8.98 -5.46
N VAL A 455 19.03 9.03 -5.50
CA VAL A 455 19.83 10.19 -5.14
C VAL A 455 20.35 10.81 -6.44
N VAL A 456 20.20 12.12 -6.57
CA VAL A 456 20.67 12.87 -7.72
C VAL A 456 21.58 13.98 -7.23
N ALA A 457 22.81 14.03 -7.74
CA ALA A 457 23.82 15.02 -7.41
C ALA A 457 24.34 15.70 -8.68
N GLN A 458 24.66 16.99 -8.56
CA GLN A 458 25.48 17.74 -9.51
C GLN A 458 26.73 18.20 -8.78
N ASP A 459 27.89 18.17 -9.44
CA ASP A 459 29.10 18.71 -8.82
C ASP A 459 28.93 20.23 -8.65
N ASP A 460 29.10 20.72 -7.42
CA ASP A 460 29.22 22.15 -7.15
C ASP A 460 30.56 22.64 -7.69
N ALA A 461 30.52 23.70 -8.50
CA ALA A 461 31.75 24.38 -8.88
C ALA A 461 32.43 24.86 -7.59
N GLN A 462 33.71 24.50 -7.43
CA GLN A 462 34.59 25.02 -6.39
C GLN A 462 34.36 26.54 -6.23
N GLU A 463 34.17 26.98 -4.99
CA GLU A 463 34.36 28.39 -4.65
C GLU A 463 35.75 28.82 -5.18
N PRO A 464 35.84 29.90 -5.97
CA PRO A 464 37.13 30.38 -6.40
C PRO A 464 37.93 30.81 -5.17
N SER A 465 39.18 30.33 -5.12
CA SER A 465 40.18 30.46 -4.06
C SER A 465 40.31 31.82 -3.39
#